data_AF-A0A9E2E941-F1
#
_entry.id   AF-A0A9E2E941-F1
#
_cell.length_a   1.000
_cell.length_b   1.000
_cell.length_c   1.000
_cell.angle_alpha   90.00
_cell.angle_beta   90.00
_cell.angle_gamma   90.00
#
_symmetry.space_group_name_H-M   'P 1'
#
loop_
_entity.id
_entity.type
_entity.pdbx_description
1 polymer ?
#
loop_
_entity_poly.entity_id
_entity_poly.type
_entity_poly.pdbx_seq_one_letter_code
_entity_poly.pdbx_strand_id
1 'polypeptide(L)'
;GYPLIVKHKIPGGHGIGVIQVDSLEGLLSVARTVFAHGDTSSFQMQEFLTHDRHARLIVLGGEVIDSIAYNKTNDDFRTNRAEKDIDVEPAKFSKEVAQAAIRATEGHLFDFGGVDVIEGEDENYVLEVNNPAYFPRSQLCTNFPTSEKMVEYLIAKASQEPRAEWPGEGVRPVVILINDPEDKLLKAAFQRQARYLDLWVMEVAPDATEFPDLRADTSYLLYRTSVKGRQTEIEIHAQFNCTSFAGSYPVLTDPAYDRNALYRKHDVPFVAKATLREKSIPYLKDQQADIGAFPLMLRSTGGGATTFAQVDTFEGLISLTDYVLALKRTATLQPIMTIAHFVRLVVLNGEVITAIEYLSKGEGRYRFSDFDIVLPWSAPDEIKDLACKVASLHQLDCTAVNIVIDADGNALVEDLTYPFNFYREEHVTGVNVAEKMLNRLLARCAENNA
;
A
#
# COMPACT_ATOMS: atom_id res chain seq x y z
N GLY A 1 20.27 -20.85 -20.01
CA GLY A 1 21.68 -21.20 -19.69
C GLY A 1 22.27 -20.12 -18.81
N TYR A 2 23.59 -20.05 -18.64
CA TYR A 2 24.25 -18.83 -18.15
C TYR A 2 24.59 -17.92 -19.35
N PRO A 3 24.61 -16.59 -19.19
CA PRO A 3 24.31 -15.83 -17.97
C PRO A 3 22.83 -15.91 -17.54
N LEU A 4 22.56 -15.70 -16.25
CA LEU A 4 21.21 -15.62 -15.69
C LEU A 4 21.05 -14.37 -14.82
N ILE A 5 19.82 -13.91 -14.66
CA ILE A 5 19.48 -12.80 -13.77
C ILE A 5 18.93 -13.32 -12.45
N VAL A 6 19.51 -12.86 -11.35
CA VAL A 6 18.97 -12.98 -9.99
C VAL A 6 18.37 -11.65 -9.58
N LYS A 7 17.07 -11.61 -9.30
CA LYS A 7 16.39 -10.45 -8.71
C LYS A 7 16.18 -10.71 -7.22
N HIS A 8 16.95 -10.02 -6.38
CA HIS A 8 16.78 -10.01 -4.94
C HIS A 8 15.72 -8.97 -4.56
N LYS A 9 14.72 -9.36 -3.76
CA LYS A 9 13.63 -8.47 -3.30
C LYS A 9 14.11 -7.55 -2.17
N ILE A 10 15.08 -6.69 -2.47
CA ILE A 10 15.47 -5.60 -1.57
C ILE A 10 14.44 -4.48 -1.71
N PRO A 11 14.00 -3.83 -0.61
CA PRO A 11 13.25 -2.58 -0.69
C PRO A 11 14.07 -1.52 -1.45
N GLY A 12 13.69 -1.25 -2.69
CA GLY A 12 14.38 -0.33 -3.59
C GLY A 12 13.98 -0.60 -5.03
N GLY A 13 13.48 0.42 -5.74
CA GLY A 13 13.22 0.33 -7.18
C GLY A 13 14.49 0.47 -8.01
N HIS A 14 14.32 0.62 -9.32
CA HIS A 14 15.37 1.11 -10.24
C HIS A 14 16.60 0.19 -10.40
N GLY A 15 16.37 -1.13 -10.44
CA GLY A 15 17.41 -2.10 -10.78
C GLY A 15 18.36 -2.48 -9.63
N ILE A 16 18.21 -1.91 -8.44
CA ILE A 16 18.94 -2.34 -7.24
C ILE A 16 18.48 -3.76 -6.88
N GLY A 17 19.45 -4.67 -6.66
CA GLY A 17 19.17 -6.08 -6.40
C GLY A 17 18.99 -6.96 -7.64
N VAL A 18 19.11 -6.40 -8.85
CA VAL A 18 19.17 -7.17 -10.11
C VAL A 18 20.64 -7.49 -10.42
N ILE A 19 20.99 -8.78 -10.40
CA ILE A 19 22.37 -9.27 -10.49
C ILE A 19 22.46 -10.22 -11.68
N GLN A 20 23.39 -9.97 -12.61
CA GLN A 20 23.78 -10.95 -13.63
C GLN A 20 24.78 -11.94 -13.02
N VAL A 21 24.55 -13.23 -13.25
CA VAL A 21 25.37 -14.33 -12.76
C VAL A 21 25.78 -15.19 -13.94
N ASP A 22 27.09 -15.45 -14.06
CA ASP A 22 27.66 -16.15 -15.23
C ASP A 22 28.02 -17.62 -14.96
N SER A 23 27.87 -18.10 -13.71
CA SER A 23 28.17 -19.50 -13.35
C SER A 23 27.38 -19.99 -12.13
N LEU A 24 27.36 -21.31 -11.94
CA LEU A 24 26.74 -21.95 -10.77
C LEU A 24 27.43 -21.56 -9.47
N GLU A 25 28.75 -21.46 -9.48
CA GLU A 25 29.53 -21.01 -8.33
C GLU A 25 29.18 -19.57 -7.96
N GLY A 26 29.00 -18.70 -8.96
CA GLY A 26 28.53 -17.32 -8.78
C GLY A 26 27.13 -17.29 -8.16
N LEU A 27 26.20 -18.11 -8.68
CA LEU A 27 24.84 -18.20 -8.16
C LEU A 27 24.82 -18.65 -6.70
N LEU A 28 25.57 -19.70 -6.36
CA LEU A 28 25.68 -20.20 -5.00
C LEU A 28 26.29 -19.17 -4.04
N SER A 29 27.27 -18.39 -4.52
CA SER A 29 27.88 -17.30 -3.74
C SER A 29 26.88 -16.18 -3.42
N VAL A 30 26.13 -15.73 -4.44
CA VAL A 30 25.07 -14.72 -4.28
C VAL A 30 23.99 -15.22 -3.33
N ALA A 31 23.48 -16.44 -3.54
CA ALA A 31 22.44 -17.03 -2.70
C ALA A 31 22.87 -17.15 -1.23
N ARG A 32 24.09 -17.66 -0.97
CA ARG A 32 24.64 -17.76 0.39
C ARG A 32 24.81 -16.40 1.04
N THR A 33 25.27 -15.40 0.29
CA THR A 33 25.44 -14.04 0.80
C THR A 33 24.10 -13.43 1.19
N VAL A 34 23.07 -13.59 0.37
CA VAL A 34 21.71 -13.14 0.68
C VAL A 34 21.18 -13.84 1.94
N PHE A 35 21.25 -15.17 2.02
CA PHE A 35 20.73 -15.93 3.14
C PHE A 35 21.51 -15.74 4.45
N ALA A 36 22.83 -15.48 4.39
CA ALA A 36 23.66 -15.26 5.58
C ALA A 36 23.28 -13.99 6.36
N HIS A 37 22.63 -13.01 5.73
CA HIS A 37 22.23 -11.76 6.37
C HIS A 37 20.85 -11.83 7.05
N GLY A 38 20.30 -13.04 7.25
CA GLY A 38 18.99 -13.24 7.87
C GLY A 38 17.83 -12.78 6.99
N ASP A 39 18.10 -12.47 5.73
CA ASP A 39 17.09 -12.10 4.75
C ASP A 39 16.39 -13.38 4.25
N THR A 40 15.16 -13.60 4.70
CA THR A 40 14.31 -14.70 4.23
C THR A 40 13.62 -14.38 2.90
N SER A 41 13.99 -13.27 2.23
CA SER A 41 13.37 -12.93 0.96
C SER A 41 13.74 -13.94 -0.11
N SER A 42 12.71 -14.45 -0.79
CA SER A 42 12.86 -15.23 -2.00
C SER A 42 13.54 -14.38 -3.08
N PHE A 43 14.58 -14.90 -3.74
CA PHE A 43 15.08 -14.31 -4.98
C PHE A 43 14.44 -14.99 -6.20
N GLN A 44 14.20 -14.22 -7.26
CA GLN A 44 13.73 -14.75 -8.54
C GLN A 44 14.93 -14.99 -9.44
N MET A 45 14.94 -16.14 -10.13
CA MET A 45 15.87 -16.40 -11.22
C MET A 45 15.13 -16.22 -12.54
N GLN A 46 15.80 -15.59 -13.51
CA GLN A 46 15.27 -15.35 -14.84
C GLN A 46 16.41 -15.59 -15.85
N GLU A 47 16.05 -16.04 -17.05
CA GLU A 47 16.98 -16.06 -18.18
C GLU A 47 17.50 -14.65 -18.48
N PHE A 48 18.79 -14.56 -18.82
CA PHE A 48 19.36 -13.34 -19.34
C PHE A 48 18.97 -13.16 -20.81
N LEU A 49 18.22 -12.11 -21.09
CA LEU A 49 17.87 -11.70 -22.45
C LEU A 49 18.72 -10.51 -22.83
N THR A 50 19.53 -10.63 -23.87
CA THR A 50 20.27 -9.50 -24.45
C THR A 50 19.26 -8.56 -25.10
N HIS A 51 19.30 -7.28 -24.73
CA HIS A 51 18.40 -6.27 -25.26
C HIS A 51 19.03 -4.87 -25.18
N ASP A 52 18.73 -4.05 -26.17
CA ASP A 52 19.11 -2.62 -26.18
C ASP A 52 18.02 -1.73 -25.58
N ARG A 53 16.78 -2.24 -25.53
CA ARG A 53 15.64 -1.55 -24.95
C ARG A 53 14.64 -2.54 -24.36
N HIS A 54 13.87 -2.11 -23.36
CA HIS A 54 12.64 -2.78 -22.97
C HIS A 54 11.47 -1.81 -23.05
N ALA A 55 10.30 -2.35 -23.37
CA ALA A 55 9.04 -1.65 -23.41
C ALA A 55 8.36 -1.66 -22.04
N ARG A 56 7.58 -0.63 -21.74
CA ARG A 56 6.52 -0.67 -20.75
C ARG A 56 5.20 -0.27 -21.40
N LEU A 57 4.25 -1.19 -21.39
CA LEU A 57 2.89 -0.98 -21.90
C LEU A 57 1.95 -0.79 -20.71
N ILE A 58 1.27 0.36 -20.66
CA ILE A 58 0.22 0.63 -19.68
C ILE A 58 -1.09 0.06 -20.23
N VAL A 59 -1.61 -0.93 -19.53
CA VAL A 59 -2.90 -1.54 -19.84
C VAL A 59 -3.95 -0.98 -18.89
N LEU A 60 -5.10 -0.60 -19.43
CA LEU A 60 -6.30 -0.22 -18.69
C LEU A 60 -7.53 -0.83 -19.35
N GLY A 61 -8.34 -1.56 -18.59
CA GLY A 61 -9.63 -2.08 -19.06
C GLY A 61 -9.55 -3.01 -20.27
N GLY A 62 -8.45 -3.75 -20.43
CA GLY A 62 -8.23 -4.63 -21.59
C GLY A 62 -7.65 -3.92 -22.82
N GLU A 63 -7.21 -2.67 -22.70
CA GLU A 63 -6.58 -1.90 -23.77
C GLU A 63 -5.20 -1.39 -23.34
N VAL A 64 -4.21 -1.43 -24.25
CA VAL A 64 -2.95 -0.71 -24.06
C VAL A 64 -3.18 0.76 -24.38
N ILE A 65 -3.22 1.60 -23.34
CA ILE A 65 -3.55 3.02 -23.46
C ILE A 65 -2.32 3.91 -23.63
N ASP A 66 -1.15 3.45 -23.20
CA ASP A 66 0.10 4.22 -23.24
C ASP A 66 1.31 3.27 -23.29
N SER A 67 2.41 3.71 -23.91
CA SER A 67 3.61 2.89 -24.00
C SER A 67 4.90 3.69 -24.20
N ILE A 68 5.94 3.26 -23.49
CA ILE A 68 7.29 3.85 -23.53
C ILE A 68 8.34 2.78 -23.73
N ALA A 69 9.50 3.15 -24.26
CA ALA A 69 10.70 2.32 -24.30
C ALA A 69 11.78 2.93 -23.40
N TYR A 70 12.48 2.08 -22.66
CA TYR A 70 13.67 2.43 -21.91
C TYR A 70 14.88 1.96 -22.71
N ASN A 71 15.72 2.90 -23.10
CA ASN A 71 16.92 2.62 -23.88
C ASN A 71 18.12 2.37 -22.96
N LYS A 72 19.02 1.50 -23.40
CA LYS A 72 20.28 1.23 -22.73
C LYS A 72 21.24 2.38 -22.98
N THR A 73 21.71 3.01 -21.92
CA THR A 73 22.55 4.22 -22.02
C THR A 73 24.06 3.99 -21.84
N ASN A 74 24.49 2.82 -21.33
CA ASN A 74 25.88 2.56 -20.91
C ASN A 74 26.25 1.06 -20.99
N ASP A 75 27.47 0.70 -20.57
CA ASP A 75 27.95 -0.69 -20.37
C ASP A 75 27.21 -1.48 -19.25
N ASP A 76 25.99 -1.08 -18.86
CA ASP A 76 25.12 -1.93 -18.04
C ASP A 76 24.29 -2.88 -18.90
N PHE A 77 23.99 -4.05 -18.37
CA PHE A 77 22.98 -4.91 -18.96
C PHE A 77 21.54 -4.46 -18.65
N ARG A 78 21.34 -3.57 -17.67
CA ARG A 78 20.04 -3.03 -17.23
C ARG A 78 19.68 -1.73 -17.93
N THR A 79 18.41 -1.64 -18.28
CA THR A 79 17.78 -0.50 -18.98
C THR A 79 16.98 0.42 -18.04
N ASN A 80 16.61 -0.02 -16.83
CA ASN A 80 15.94 0.78 -15.80
C ASN A 80 16.88 0.99 -14.59
N ARG A 81 17.67 2.08 -14.59
CA ARG A 81 18.65 2.43 -13.54
C ARG A 81 18.16 3.55 -12.62
N ALA A 82 18.77 3.65 -11.44
CA ALA A 82 18.46 4.62 -10.38
C ALA A 82 19.10 6.02 -10.54
N GLU A 83 19.72 6.33 -11.69
CA GLU A 83 20.45 7.59 -11.90
C GLU A 83 19.64 8.63 -12.68
N LYS A 84 20.10 9.89 -12.65
CA LYS A 84 19.40 11.10 -13.13
C LYS A 84 19.06 11.10 -14.63
N ASP A 85 19.59 10.17 -15.41
CA ASP A 85 19.52 10.17 -16.88
C ASP A 85 18.98 8.83 -17.42
N ILE A 86 17.75 8.46 -17.03
CA ILE A 86 17.04 7.34 -17.65
C ILE A 86 16.59 7.79 -19.05
N ASP A 87 17.11 7.16 -20.10
CA ASP A 87 16.69 7.43 -21.47
C ASP A 87 15.37 6.70 -21.76
N VAL A 88 14.30 7.48 -21.89
CA VAL A 88 12.94 7.00 -22.10
C VAL A 88 12.29 7.80 -23.21
N GLU A 89 11.70 7.08 -24.16
CA GLU A 89 11.02 7.67 -25.30
C GLU A 89 9.62 7.08 -25.50
N PRO A 90 8.67 7.84 -26.11
CA PRO A 90 7.43 7.29 -26.60
C PRO A 90 7.70 6.21 -27.63
N ALA A 91 7.09 5.05 -27.47
CA ALA A 91 7.27 3.93 -28.40
C ALA A 91 5.93 3.29 -28.73
N LYS A 92 5.76 2.85 -29.97
CA LYS A 92 4.63 2.04 -30.42
C LYS A 92 5.10 0.61 -30.65
N PHE A 93 4.27 -0.34 -30.25
CA PHE A 93 4.56 -1.75 -30.35
C PHE A 93 3.55 -2.44 -31.26
N SER A 94 3.89 -3.65 -31.72
CA SER A 94 3.03 -4.44 -32.59
C SER A 94 1.74 -4.86 -31.87
N LYS A 95 0.73 -5.27 -32.65
CA LYS A 95 -0.53 -5.77 -32.09
C LYS A 95 -0.28 -7.03 -31.25
N GLU A 96 0.71 -7.84 -31.64
CA GLU A 96 1.10 -9.06 -30.97
C GLU A 96 1.64 -8.77 -29.56
N VAL A 97 2.50 -7.75 -29.43
CA VAL A 97 3.04 -7.28 -28.14
C VAL A 97 1.94 -6.68 -27.27
N ALA A 98 1.07 -5.83 -27.84
CA ALA A 98 -0.06 -5.26 -27.12
C ALA A 98 -1.01 -6.33 -26.57
N GLN A 99 -1.32 -7.35 -27.38
CA GLN A 99 -2.15 -8.47 -26.99
C GLN A 99 -1.48 -9.36 -25.94
N ALA A 100 -0.15 -9.53 -25.98
CA ALA A 100 0.58 -10.22 -24.92
C ALA A 100 0.49 -9.46 -23.59
N ALA A 101 0.59 -8.13 -23.62
CA ALA A 101 0.43 -7.30 -22.43
C ALA A 101 -1.00 -7.39 -21.84
N ILE A 102 -2.03 -7.31 -22.69
CA ILE A 102 -3.43 -7.44 -22.26
C ILE A 102 -3.66 -8.81 -21.61
N ARG A 103 -3.26 -9.91 -22.27
CA ARG A 103 -3.37 -11.26 -21.71
C ARG A 103 -2.60 -11.42 -20.41
N ALA A 104 -1.43 -10.78 -20.27
CA ALA A 104 -0.67 -10.82 -19.04
C ALA A 104 -1.45 -10.14 -17.90
N THR A 105 -2.02 -8.95 -18.12
CA THR A 105 -2.85 -8.29 -17.11
C THR A 105 -4.14 -9.05 -16.78
N GLU A 106 -4.79 -9.65 -17.78
CA GLU A 106 -5.97 -10.52 -17.59
C GLU A 106 -5.62 -11.75 -16.73
N GLY A 107 -4.49 -12.40 -17.02
CA GLY A 107 -3.99 -13.53 -16.23
C GLY A 107 -3.70 -13.19 -14.77
N HIS A 108 -3.42 -11.91 -14.49
CA HIS A 108 -3.26 -11.39 -13.13
C HIS A 108 -4.53 -10.77 -12.53
N LEU A 109 -5.65 -10.77 -13.25
CA LEU A 109 -6.92 -10.14 -12.86
C LEU A 109 -6.77 -8.64 -12.54
N PHE A 110 -5.90 -7.96 -13.29
CA PHE A 110 -5.69 -6.52 -13.16
C PHE A 110 -6.40 -5.77 -14.26
N ASP A 111 -7.31 -4.86 -13.89
CA ASP A 111 -7.86 -3.88 -14.84
C ASP A 111 -6.81 -2.83 -15.23
N PHE A 112 -5.79 -2.62 -14.39
CA PHE A 112 -4.73 -1.65 -14.61
C PHE A 112 -3.36 -2.25 -14.28
N GLY A 113 -2.42 -2.18 -15.21
CA GLY A 113 -1.08 -2.73 -15.02
C GLY A 113 -0.06 -2.16 -16.01
N GLY A 114 1.22 -2.20 -15.63
CA GLY A 114 2.35 -1.82 -16.47
C GLY A 114 3.11 -3.08 -16.83
N VAL A 115 3.04 -3.50 -18.09
CA VAL A 115 3.68 -4.72 -18.55
C VAL A 115 5.02 -4.40 -19.18
N ASP A 116 6.08 -4.95 -18.60
CA ASP A 116 7.42 -4.81 -19.15
C ASP A 116 7.67 -5.93 -20.16
N VAL A 117 8.09 -5.54 -21.37
CA VAL A 117 8.29 -6.47 -22.50
C VAL A 117 9.67 -6.24 -23.13
N ILE A 118 10.33 -7.30 -23.53
CA ILE A 118 11.47 -7.25 -24.45
C ILE A 118 11.03 -7.82 -25.79
N GLU A 119 11.25 -7.07 -26.86
CA GLU A 119 11.13 -7.56 -28.23
C GLU A 119 12.42 -8.32 -28.58
N GLY A 120 12.35 -9.63 -28.72
CA GLY A 120 13.43 -10.45 -29.26
C GLY A 120 13.36 -10.56 -30.77
N GLU A 121 14.41 -11.11 -31.40
CA GLU A 121 14.45 -11.31 -32.85
C GLU A 121 13.39 -12.30 -33.34
N ASP A 122 13.18 -13.39 -32.60
CA ASP A 122 12.23 -14.47 -32.94
C ASP A 122 10.96 -14.44 -32.08
N GLU A 123 11.05 -13.96 -30.83
CA GLU A 123 9.98 -14.06 -29.82
C GLU A 123 9.92 -12.81 -28.93
N ASN A 124 8.73 -12.46 -28.45
CA ASN A 124 8.52 -11.37 -27.49
C ASN A 124 8.40 -11.93 -26.07
N TYR A 125 9.08 -11.30 -25.11
CA TYR A 125 9.15 -11.77 -23.73
C TYR A 125 8.45 -10.80 -22.79
N VAL A 126 7.40 -11.26 -22.11
CA VAL A 126 6.82 -10.54 -20.97
C VAL A 126 7.69 -10.78 -19.74
N LEU A 127 8.25 -9.72 -19.17
CA LEU A 127 9.17 -9.80 -18.03
C LEU A 127 8.45 -9.74 -16.69
N GLU A 128 7.54 -8.77 -16.54
CA GLU A 128 6.79 -8.53 -15.32
C GLU A 128 5.52 -7.74 -15.60
N VAL A 129 4.49 -7.99 -14.77
CA VAL A 129 3.28 -7.18 -14.72
C VAL A 129 3.29 -6.38 -13.43
N ASN A 130 3.45 -5.07 -13.56
CA ASN A 130 3.54 -4.14 -12.44
C ASN A 130 2.17 -3.64 -12.02
N ASN A 131 1.77 -3.93 -10.78
CA ASN A 131 0.66 -3.28 -10.08
C ASN A 131 1.08 -2.92 -8.63
N PRO A 132 1.16 -1.63 -8.26
CA PRO A 132 0.83 -0.47 -9.07
C PRO A 132 1.86 -0.21 -10.18
N ALA A 133 1.37 0.11 -11.37
CA ALA A 133 2.17 0.55 -12.51
C ALA A 133 2.56 2.01 -12.29
N TYR A 134 3.86 2.30 -12.18
CA TYR A 134 4.36 3.68 -12.06
C TYR A 134 4.18 4.43 -13.39
N PHE A 135 2.93 4.80 -13.71
CA PHE A 135 2.51 5.44 -14.94
C PHE A 135 2.88 6.93 -15.09
N PRO A 136 3.17 7.74 -14.04
CA PRO A 136 3.52 9.14 -14.24
C PRO A 136 4.69 9.35 -15.20
N ARG A 137 5.65 8.41 -15.25
CA ARG A 137 6.72 8.46 -16.24
C ARG A 137 6.22 8.34 -17.68
N SER A 138 5.32 7.39 -17.97
CA SER A 138 4.82 7.21 -19.33
C SER A 138 3.95 8.39 -19.73
N GLN A 139 3.04 8.82 -18.86
CA GLN A 139 2.18 9.99 -19.06
C GLN A 139 2.99 11.26 -19.36
N LEU A 140 4.08 11.53 -18.64
CA LEU A 140 4.96 12.66 -18.93
C LEU A 140 5.70 12.53 -20.26
N CYS A 141 6.18 11.32 -20.57
CA CYS A 141 6.97 11.05 -21.76
C CYS A 141 6.12 11.16 -23.03
N THR A 142 4.91 10.59 -23.01
CA THR A 142 4.01 10.51 -24.17
C THR A 142 2.99 11.65 -24.21
N ASN A 143 2.88 12.44 -23.13
CA ASN A 143 1.84 13.44 -22.93
C ASN A 143 0.43 12.85 -23.04
N PHE A 144 0.26 11.58 -22.67
CA PHE A 144 -1.03 10.88 -22.68
C PHE A 144 -1.70 10.98 -21.30
N PRO A 145 -2.98 11.35 -21.21
CA PRO A 145 -3.68 11.58 -19.93
C PRO A 145 -4.10 10.25 -19.26
N THR A 146 -3.13 9.42 -18.89
CA THR A 146 -3.34 8.10 -18.27
C THR A 146 -4.21 8.19 -17.01
N SER A 147 -3.90 9.15 -16.14
CA SER A 147 -4.65 9.40 -14.89
C SER A 147 -6.13 9.73 -15.14
N GLU A 148 -6.45 10.56 -16.14
CA GLU A 148 -7.85 10.86 -16.51
C GLU A 148 -8.56 9.61 -17.03
N LYS A 149 -7.91 8.85 -17.92
CA LYS A 149 -8.46 7.59 -18.45
C LYS A 149 -8.75 6.57 -17.35
N MET A 150 -7.88 6.46 -16.35
CA MET A 150 -8.12 5.61 -15.17
C MET A 150 -9.38 6.03 -14.41
N VAL A 151 -9.58 7.33 -14.18
CA VAL A 151 -10.78 7.86 -13.50
C VAL A 151 -12.04 7.61 -14.33
N GLU A 152 -12.00 7.90 -15.63
CA GLU A 152 -13.11 7.63 -16.56
C GLU A 152 -13.50 6.13 -16.54
N TYR A 153 -12.50 5.24 -16.61
CA TYR A 153 -12.71 3.79 -16.54
C TYR A 153 -13.38 3.38 -15.22
N LEU A 154 -12.91 3.89 -14.09
CA LEU A 154 -13.46 3.57 -12.77
C LEU A 154 -14.89 4.07 -12.61
N ILE A 155 -15.21 5.27 -13.09
CA ILE A 155 -16.58 5.82 -13.08
C ILE A 155 -17.51 4.96 -13.94
N ALA A 156 -17.08 4.61 -15.15
CA ALA A 156 -17.84 3.76 -16.05
C ALA A 156 -18.07 2.37 -15.43
N LYS A 157 -17.03 1.77 -14.84
CA LYS A 157 -17.11 0.47 -14.16
C LYS A 157 -18.03 0.49 -12.94
N ALA A 158 -17.97 1.54 -12.12
CA ALA A 158 -18.84 1.69 -10.96
C ALA A 158 -20.32 1.87 -11.33
N SER A 159 -20.60 2.40 -12.52
CA SER A 159 -21.96 2.61 -13.04
C SER A 159 -22.56 1.35 -13.68
N GLN A 160 -21.76 0.30 -13.90
CA GLN A 160 -22.25 -0.97 -14.43
C GLN A 160 -22.87 -1.80 -13.30
N GLU A 161 -24.06 -2.35 -13.52
CA GLU A 161 -24.58 -3.37 -12.61
C GLU A 161 -23.64 -4.58 -12.62
N PRO A 162 -23.35 -5.19 -11.44
CA PRO A 162 -22.62 -6.46 -11.40
C PRO A 162 -23.33 -7.45 -12.33
N ARG A 163 -22.61 -8.09 -13.24
CA ARG A 163 -23.21 -9.09 -14.14
C ARG A 163 -23.96 -10.14 -13.31
N ALA A 164 -25.28 -10.17 -13.48
CA ALA A 164 -26.17 -11.00 -12.68
C ALA A 164 -26.23 -12.45 -13.16
N GLU A 165 -25.79 -12.75 -14.39
CA GLU A 165 -25.99 -14.05 -15.04
C GLU A 165 -24.73 -14.60 -15.71
N TRP A 166 -24.59 -15.93 -15.69
CA TRP A 166 -23.49 -16.67 -16.33
C TRP A 166 -23.56 -16.46 -17.86
N PRO A 167 -22.46 -16.05 -18.53
CA PRO A 167 -22.40 -15.88 -19.99
C PRO A 167 -22.48 -17.17 -20.87
N GLY A 168 -22.85 -18.35 -20.34
CA GLY A 168 -22.90 -19.62 -21.07
C GLY A 168 -21.55 -20.33 -21.35
N GLU A 169 -21.58 -21.33 -22.23
CA GLU A 169 -20.46 -22.21 -22.59
C GLU A 169 -19.25 -21.44 -23.18
N GLY A 170 -18.05 -21.71 -22.65
CA GLY A 170 -16.78 -21.10 -23.10
C GLY A 170 -16.02 -20.34 -22.02
N VAL A 171 -16.69 -19.94 -20.93
CA VAL A 171 -16.07 -19.34 -19.75
C VAL A 171 -15.78 -20.42 -18.72
N ARG A 172 -14.50 -20.67 -18.40
CA ARG A 172 -14.12 -21.68 -17.41
C ARG A 172 -14.45 -21.19 -16.01
N PRO A 173 -15.22 -21.95 -15.22
CA PRO A 173 -15.42 -21.64 -13.82
C PRO A 173 -14.12 -21.81 -13.02
N VAL A 174 -13.89 -20.94 -12.05
CA VAL A 174 -12.75 -20.95 -11.12
C VAL A 174 -13.17 -21.64 -9.83
N VAL A 175 -12.44 -22.67 -9.42
CA VAL A 175 -12.58 -23.28 -8.08
C VAL A 175 -11.68 -22.50 -7.12
N ILE A 176 -12.25 -21.98 -6.03
CA ILE A 176 -11.48 -21.20 -5.04
C ILE A 176 -11.20 -22.10 -3.84
N LEU A 177 -9.93 -22.30 -3.52
CA LEU A 177 -9.53 -23.04 -2.32
C LEU A 177 -9.50 -22.10 -1.13
N ILE A 178 -10.17 -22.47 -0.04
CA ILE A 178 -10.10 -21.71 1.22
C ILE A 178 -9.64 -22.63 2.35
N ASN A 179 -8.85 -22.08 3.26
CA ASN A 179 -8.27 -22.82 4.38
C ASN A 179 -9.32 -23.29 5.40
N ASP A 180 -10.49 -22.64 5.47
CA ASP A 180 -11.59 -23.03 6.34
C ASP A 180 -12.92 -23.08 5.56
N PRO A 181 -13.35 -24.27 5.08
CA PRO A 181 -14.58 -24.41 4.31
C PRO A 181 -15.86 -24.18 5.13
N GLU A 182 -15.81 -24.01 6.45
CA GLU A 182 -16.98 -23.65 7.26
C GLU A 182 -17.11 -22.12 7.46
N ASP A 183 -16.10 -21.34 7.06
CA ASP A 183 -16.12 -19.87 7.15
C ASP A 183 -17.05 -19.26 6.09
N LYS A 184 -18.31 -19.06 6.50
CA LYS A 184 -19.37 -18.47 5.68
C LYS A 184 -19.07 -17.03 5.25
N LEU A 185 -18.30 -16.26 6.04
CA LEU A 185 -17.94 -14.89 5.70
C LEU A 185 -16.88 -14.86 4.61
N LEU A 186 -15.88 -15.73 4.73
CA LEU A 186 -14.82 -15.88 3.73
C LEU A 186 -15.41 -16.35 2.38
N LYS A 187 -16.29 -17.36 2.40
CA LYS A 187 -17.03 -17.81 1.19
C LYS A 187 -17.84 -16.69 0.55
N ALA A 188 -18.60 -15.92 1.34
CA ALA A 188 -19.41 -14.83 0.83
C ALA A 188 -18.56 -13.68 0.24
N ALA A 189 -17.41 -13.37 0.87
CA ALA A 189 -16.47 -12.38 0.37
C ALA A 189 -15.86 -12.80 -0.97
N PHE A 190 -15.40 -14.05 -1.10
CA PHE A 190 -14.86 -14.57 -2.36
C PHE A 190 -15.91 -14.65 -3.46
N GLN A 191 -17.14 -15.09 -3.15
CA GLN A 191 -18.23 -15.10 -4.13
C GLN A 191 -18.60 -13.68 -4.58
N ARG A 192 -18.61 -12.70 -3.67
CA ARG A 192 -18.86 -11.30 -4.01
C ARG A 192 -17.73 -10.72 -4.86
N GLN A 193 -16.48 -11.06 -4.55
CA GLN A 193 -15.31 -10.63 -5.32
C GLN A 193 -15.29 -11.29 -6.72
N ALA A 194 -15.63 -12.57 -6.81
CA ALA A 194 -15.74 -13.27 -8.08
C ALA A 194 -16.84 -12.68 -8.98
N ARG A 195 -18.00 -12.32 -8.40
CA ARG A 195 -19.06 -11.57 -9.12
C ARG A 195 -18.58 -10.21 -9.63
N TYR A 196 -17.75 -9.53 -8.84
CA TYR A 196 -17.17 -8.23 -9.23
C TYR A 196 -16.10 -8.37 -10.32
N LEU A 197 -15.42 -9.51 -10.38
CA LEU A 197 -14.34 -9.83 -11.33
C LEU A 197 -14.80 -10.64 -12.55
N ASP A 198 -16.11 -10.86 -12.72
CA ASP A 198 -16.68 -11.68 -13.80
C ASP A 198 -16.13 -13.13 -13.82
N LEU A 199 -15.76 -13.66 -12.65
CA LEU A 199 -15.28 -15.03 -12.47
C LEU A 199 -16.40 -15.93 -11.97
N TRP A 200 -16.58 -17.09 -12.60
CA TRP A 200 -17.63 -18.02 -12.20
C TRP A 200 -17.14 -19.03 -11.18
N VAL A 201 -17.56 -18.92 -9.91
CA VAL A 201 -17.12 -19.85 -8.86
C VAL A 201 -18.06 -21.04 -8.77
N MET A 202 -17.59 -22.21 -9.18
CA MET A 202 -18.37 -23.44 -9.11
C MET A 202 -18.43 -24.01 -7.69
N GLU A 203 -17.30 -24.03 -6.99
CA GLU A 203 -17.19 -24.64 -5.67
C GLU A 203 -16.05 -24.01 -4.86
N VAL A 204 -16.18 -24.08 -3.54
CA VAL A 204 -15.15 -23.63 -2.60
C VAL A 204 -14.70 -24.85 -1.78
N ALA A 205 -13.52 -25.39 -2.10
CA ALA A 205 -13.05 -26.69 -1.62
C ALA A 205 -11.90 -26.59 -0.58
N PRO A 206 -11.70 -27.63 0.27
CA PRO A 206 -10.83 -27.55 1.44
C PRO A 206 -9.33 -27.76 1.16
N ASP A 207 -8.93 -28.48 0.10
CA ASP A 207 -7.51 -28.77 -0.14
C ASP A 207 -7.11 -28.87 -1.62
N ALA A 208 -5.80 -28.75 -1.87
CA ALA A 208 -5.15 -28.72 -3.18
C ALA A 208 -4.62 -30.10 -3.66
N THR A 209 -5.00 -31.20 -3.00
CA THR A 209 -4.42 -32.55 -3.28
C THR A 209 -5.06 -33.27 -4.46
N GLU A 210 -6.23 -32.82 -4.93
CA GLU A 210 -6.88 -33.39 -6.12
C GLU A 210 -6.34 -32.85 -7.46
N PHE A 211 -5.54 -31.78 -7.45
CA PHE A 211 -5.00 -31.15 -8.68
C PHE A 211 -3.54 -30.69 -8.48
N PRO A 212 -2.53 -31.54 -8.76
CA PRO A 212 -1.12 -31.28 -8.40
C PRO A 212 -0.45 -30.12 -9.17
N ASP A 213 -1.07 -29.55 -10.21
CA ASP A 213 -0.46 -28.56 -11.11
C ASP A 213 -0.89 -27.10 -10.88
N LEU A 214 -1.69 -26.78 -9.86
CA LEU A 214 -2.23 -25.43 -9.67
C LEU A 214 -2.01 -24.92 -8.24
N ARG A 215 -0.94 -24.14 -8.05
CA ARG A 215 -0.71 -23.36 -6.83
C ARG A 215 -0.78 -21.86 -7.14
N ALA A 216 -1.73 -21.16 -6.52
CA ALA A 216 -1.66 -19.72 -6.29
C ALA A 216 -2.39 -19.38 -4.98
N ASP A 217 -1.68 -18.73 -4.07
CA ASP A 217 -2.20 -18.08 -2.87
C ASP A 217 -2.45 -16.61 -3.21
N THR A 218 -3.71 -16.18 -3.14
CA THR A 218 -4.20 -14.84 -3.52
C THR A 218 -4.84 -14.10 -2.35
N SER A 219 -4.30 -14.29 -1.14
CA SER A 219 -4.76 -13.53 0.01
C SER A 219 -4.42 -12.03 -0.12
N TYR A 220 -5.47 -11.21 -0.27
CA TYR A 220 -5.56 -9.74 -0.22
C TYR A 220 -5.33 -8.92 -1.52
N LEU A 221 -6.29 -8.99 -2.44
CA LEU A 221 -6.62 -7.87 -3.34
C LEU A 221 -7.81 -7.08 -2.79
N LEU A 222 -7.53 -6.30 -1.75
CA LEU A 222 -8.21 -5.03 -1.53
C LEU A 222 -7.17 -3.97 -1.84
N TYR A 223 -7.63 -2.83 -2.34
CA TYR A 223 -6.86 -1.60 -2.53
C TYR A 223 -6.14 -1.23 -1.22
N ARG A 224 -5.02 -1.90 -0.91
CA ARG A 224 -4.02 -1.38 0.01
C ARG A 224 -3.38 -0.29 -0.80
N THR A 225 -3.61 0.94 -0.37
CA THR A 225 -2.67 2.01 -0.67
C THR A 225 -1.31 1.53 -0.18
N SER A 226 -0.58 0.89 -1.09
CA SER A 226 0.81 0.56 -0.86
C SER A 226 1.53 1.87 -0.59
N VAL A 227 2.68 1.82 0.06
CA VAL A 227 3.55 3.00 0.21
C VAL A 227 3.77 3.73 -1.13
N LYS A 228 3.61 3.01 -2.27
CA LYS A 228 3.62 3.58 -3.63
C LYS A 228 2.37 4.39 -4.01
N GLY A 229 1.18 4.11 -3.46
CA GLY A 229 -0.03 4.91 -3.71
C GLY A 229 0.10 6.35 -3.19
N ARG A 230 0.78 6.55 -2.05
CA ARG A 230 1.20 7.87 -1.58
C ARG A 230 2.12 8.55 -2.59
N GLN A 231 3.10 7.82 -3.11
CA GLN A 231 4.05 8.34 -4.10
C GLN A 231 3.31 8.76 -5.39
N THR A 232 2.34 7.97 -5.84
CA THR A 232 1.47 8.30 -6.98
C THR A 232 0.68 9.58 -6.72
N GLU A 233 0.07 9.75 -5.55
CA GLU A 233 -0.63 11.01 -5.23
C GLU A 233 0.31 12.21 -5.08
N ILE A 234 1.50 12.05 -4.51
CA ILE A 234 2.52 13.12 -4.45
C ILE A 234 2.94 13.56 -5.85
N GLU A 235 3.01 12.64 -6.81
CA GLU A 235 3.37 12.96 -8.19
C GLU A 235 2.22 13.58 -8.97
N ILE A 236 0.98 13.11 -8.74
CA ILE A 236 -0.22 13.79 -9.25
C ILE A 236 -0.28 15.22 -8.67
N HIS A 237 0.07 15.41 -7.39
CA HIS A 237 0.15 16.73 -6.74
C HIS A 237 1.14 17.65 -7.47
N ALA A 238 2.36 17.15 -7.70
CA ALA A 238 3.42 17.92 -8.35
C ALA A 238 3.08 18.35 -9.79
N GLN A 239 2.13 17.68 -10.44
CA GLN A 239 1.80 17.90 -11.86
C GLN A 239 0.42 18.50 -12.11
N PHE A 240 -0.59 18.22 -11.28
CA PHE A 240 -2.00 18.47 -11.62
C PHE A 240 -2.82 19.28 -10.60
N ASN A 241 -2.27 19.77 -9.49
CA ASN A 241 -3.00 20.54 -8.44
C ASN A 241 -4.29 19.88 -7.87
N CYS A 242 -4.71 18.73 -8.37
CA CYS A 242 -5.88 17.96 -7.94
C CYS A 242 -5.43 16.72 -7.15
N THR A 243 -5.36 16.82 -5.82
CA THR A 243 -5.08 15.67 -4.93
C THR A 243 -5.91 15.72 -3.67
N SER A 244 -5.78 14.71 -2.79
CA SER A 244 -6.37 14.79 -1.45
C SER A 244 -5.55 15.61 -0.44
N PHE A 245 -4.55 16.38 -0.90
CA PHE A 245 -3.85 17.40 -0.08
C PHE A 245 -4.51 18.77 -0.22
N ALA A 246 -4.72 19.48 0.89
CA ALA A 246 -5.32 20.82 0.89
C ALA A 246 -4.42 21.89 0.26
N GLY A 247 -3.10 21.77 0.42
CA GLY A 247 -2.11 22.76 -0.02
C GLY A 247 -1.23 22.32 -1.21
N SER A 248 -0.49 23.27 -1.78
CA SER A 248 0.45 23.10 -2.91
C SER A 248 1.83 22.56 -2.51
N TYR A 249 1.99 22.00 -1.31
CA TYR A 249 3.22 21.35 -0.87
C TYR A 249 2.90 19.97 -0.29
N PRO A 250 3.59 18.89 -0.72
CA PRO A 250 3.46 17.61 -0.05
C PRO A 250 3.97 17.77 1.38
N VAL A 251 3.09 17.58 2.36
CA VAL A 251 3.49 17.63 3.76
C VAL A 251 4.42 16.45 4.04
N LEU A 252 5.47 16.73 4.84
CA LEU A 252 6.42 15.77 5.41
C LEU A 252 5.67 14.74 6.25
N THR A 253 5.12 13.78 5.55
CA THR A 253 4.33 12.69 6.09
C THR A 253 5.29 11.49 6.35
N ASP A 254 6.60 11.78 6.31
CA ASP A 254 7.71 10.95 6.74
C ASP A 254 7.67 10.80 8.28
N PRO A 255 7.85 9.60 8.83
CA PRO A 255 8.08 9.39 10.26
C PRO A 255 9.29 10.14 10.84
N ALA A 256 10.02 10.94 10.06
CA ALA A 256 11.04 11.91 10.48
C ALA A 256 10.46 13.25 10.98
N TYR A 257 9.17 13.51 10.81
CA TYR A 257 8.49 14.70 11.32
C TYR A 257 8.09 14.53 12.79
N ASP A 258 8.55 15.43 13.67
CA ASP A 258 8.17 15.43 15.08
C ASP A 258 6.74 15.97 15.26
N ARG A 259 5.78 15.05 15.21
CA ARG A 259 4.37 15.35 15.43
C ARG A 259 4.08 15.86 16.83
N ASN A 260 4.86 15.45 17.83
CA ASN A 260 4.67 15.91 19.21
C ASN A 260 4.94 17.42 19.29
N ALA A 261 6.02 17.88 18.66
CA ALA A 261 6.34 19.31 18.59
C ALA A 261 5.24 20.12 17.89
N LEU A 262 4.70 19.61 16.76
CA LEU A 262 3.59 20.27 16.06
C LEU A 262 2.35 20.38 16.96
N TYR A 263 1.94 19.29 17.59
CA TYR A 263 0.72 19.27 18.40
C TYR A 263 0.85 20.12 19.68
N ARG A 264 2.02 20.12 20.34
CA ARG A 264 2.30 21.05 21.45
C ARG A 264 2.21 22.52 21.02
N LYS A 265 2.77 22.86 19.86
CA LYS A 265 2.76 24.25 19.34
C LYS A 265 1.34 24.77 19.05
N HIS A 266 0.41 23.87 18.73
CA HIS A 266 -0.94 24.23 18.31
C HIS A 266 -2.02 23.82 19.32
N ASP A 267 -1.63 23.51 20.56
CA ASP A 267 -2.54 23.10 21.64
C ASP A 267 -3.52 21.99 21.18
N VAL A 268 -2.96 20.97 20.53
CA VAL A 268 -3.69 19.75 20.17
C VAL A 268 -3.39 18.73 21.24
N PRO A 269 -4.39 18.16 21.95
CA PRO A 269 -4.17 17.06 22.89
C PRO A 269 -3.84 15.77 22.12
N PHE A 270 -2.81 15.04 22.54
CA PHE A 270 -2.28 13.89 21.79
C PHE A 270 -1.60 12.86 22.68
N VAL A 271 -1.52 11.62 22.17
CA VAL A 271 -0.68 10.58 22.74
C VAL A 271 0.74 10.78 22.25
N ALA A 272 1.66 11.11 23.17
CA ALA A 272 3.06 11.34 22.84
C ALA A 272 3.72 10.06 22.32
N LYS A 273 4.43 10.14 21.19
CA LYS A 273 5.10 9.00 20.54
C LYS A 273 6.51 9.33 20.11
N ALA A 274 7.44 8.40 20.31
CA ALA A 274 8.80 8.51 19.82
C ALA A 274 9.12 7.33 18.90
N THR A 275 9.58 7.61 17.68
CA THR A 275 10.04 6.56 16.77
C THR A 275 11.50 6.24 17.06
N LEU A 276 11.79 4.98 17.34
CA LEU A 276 13.11 4.45 17.62
C LEU A 276 13.70 3.86 16.33
N ARG A 277 14.90 4.32 15.98
CA ARG A 277 15.72 3.91 14.83
C ARG A 277 17.16 3.65 15.28
N GLU A 278 18.01 3.18 14.39
CA GLU A 278 19.41 2.84 14.67
C GLU A 278 20.18 3.96 15.40
N LYS A 279 19.89 5.23 15.05
CA LYS A 279 20.53 6.42 15.65
C LYS A 279 19.83 6.95 16.91
N SER A 280 18.79 6.29 17.42
CA SER A 280 18.00 6.76 18.57
C SER A 280 18.65 6.49 19.92
N ILE A 281 19.54 5.49 20.03
CA ILE A 281 20.14 5.06 21.32
C ILE A 281 20.72 6.24 22.14
N PRO A 282 21.52 7.16 21.55
CA PRO A 282 22.05 8.30 22.31
C PRO A 282 20.99 9.25 22.87
N TYR A 283 19.79 9.26 22.28
CA TYR A 283 18.69 10.18 22.59
C TYR A 283 17.57 9.52 23.38
N LEU A 284 17.70 8.25 23.78
CA LEU A 284 16.63 7.51 24.47
C LEU A 284 16.16 8.18 25.76
N LYS A 285 17.05 8.87 26.49
CA LYS A 285 16.66 9.62 27.69
C LYS A 285 15.75 10.80 27.35
N ASP A 286 16.11 11.58 26.34
CA ASP A 286 15.32 12.74 25.91
C ASP A 286 13.98 12.27 25.35
N GLN A 287 14.00 11.20 24.54
CA GLN A 287 12.79 10.58 24.01
C GLN A 287 11.91 10.00 25.13
N GLN A 288 12.47 9.40 26.19
CA GLN A 288 11.69 8.95 27.33
C GLN A 288 11.09 10.12 28.11
N ALA A 289 11.85 11.19 28.34
CA ALA A 289 11.37 12.39 29.03
C ALA A 289 10.23 13.08 28.26
N ASP A 290 10.29 13.09 26.92
CA ASP A 290 9.25 13.65 26.05
C ASP A 290 7.93 12.86 26.08
N ILE A 291 8.01 11.57 26.40
CA ILE A 291 6.87 10.64 26.37
C ILE A 291 6.20 10.55 27.74
N GLY A 292 6.99 10.43 28.80
CA GLY A 292 6.50 10.35 30.16
C GLY A 292 7.21 9.28 31.00
N ALA A 293 6.74 9.11 32.23
CA ALA A 293 7.30 8.15 33.16
C ALA A 293 6.94 6.70 32.79
N PHE A 294 7.77 5.77 33.26
CA PHE A 294 7.46 4.34 33.20
C PHE A 294 6.23 3.98 34.06
N PRO A 295 5.47 2.93 33.70
CA PRO A 295 5.71 2.01 32.60
C PRO A 295 5.31 2.57 31.22
N LEU A 296 6.13 2.28 30.21
CA LEU A 296 5.91 2.67 28.81
C LEU A 296 5.64 1.45 27.93
N MET A 297 5.08 1.68 26.76
CA MET A 297 4.83 0.65 25.75
C MET A 297 5.76 0.86 24.56
N LEU A 298 6.50 -0.19 24.21
CA LEU A 298 7.30 -0.28 23.00
C LEU A 298 6.60 -1.18 21.99
N ARG A 299 6.38 -0.67 20.77
CA ARG A 299 5.71 -1.38 19.68
C ARG A 299 6.64 -1.48 18.48
N SER A 300 6.93 -2.70 17.99
CA SER A 300 7.65 -2.86 16.73
C SER A 300 6.75 -2.53 15.53
N THR A 301 7.27 -1.84 14.51
CA THR A 301 6.52 -1.53 13.28
C THR A 301 6.29 -2.79 12.42
N GLY A 302 5.15 -2.83 11.72
CA GLY A 302 4.87 -3.84 10.70
C GLY A 302 4.38 -5.20 11.19
N GLY A 303 4.04 -5.37 12.47
CA GLY A 303 3.41 -6.61 12.96
C GLY A 303 2.05 -6.40 13.63
N GLY A 304 1.28 -7.49 13.73
CA GLY A 304 0.04 -7.57 14.51
C GLY A 304 0.31 -7.47 16.01
N ALA A 305 -0.67 -7.77 16.87
CA ALA A 305 -0.54 -7.49 18.30
C ALA A 305 0.45 -8.35 19.10
N THR A 306 1.24 -9.19 18.45
CA THR A 306 2.39 -9.86 19.03
C THR A 306 3.63 -8.95 19.12
N THR A 307 3.50 -7.66 18.79
CA THR A 307 4.60 -6.68 18.69
C THR A 307 4.73 -5.69 19.85
N PHE A 308 3.93 -5.85 20.91
CA PHE A 308 3.93 -4.95 22.07
C PHE A 308 4.77 -5.50 23.21
N ALA A 309 5.63 -4.65 23.79
CA ALA A 309 6.35 -4.90 25.04
C ALA A 309 6.09 -3.76 26.02
N GLN A 310 5.68 -4.08 27.25
CA GLN A 310 5.72 -3.13 28.35
C GLN A 310 7.19 -3.00 28.82
N VAL A 311 7.59 -1.78 29.11
CA VAL A 311 8.93 -1.43 29.56
C VAL A 311 8.79 -0.68 30.88
N ASP A 312 9.38 -1.20 31.95
CA ASP A 312 9.20 -0.65 33.30
C ASP A 312 10.39 0.20 33.76
N THR A 313 11.53 0.12 33.07
CA THR A 313 12.79 0.78 33.44
C THR A 313 13.54 1.30 32.24
N PHE A 314 14.44 2.26 32.48
CA PHE A 314 15.28 2.82 31.43
C PHE A 314 16.29 1.81 30.87
N GLU A 315 16.85 0.96 31.73
CA GLU A 315 17.74 -0.13 31.35
C GLU A 315 17.02 -1.17 30.47
N GLY A 316 15.75 -1.48 30.80
CA GLY A 316 14.89 -2.32 29.98
C GLY A 316 14.60 -1.69 28.62
N LEU A 317 14.40 -0.37 28.56
CA LEU A 317 14.19 0.36 27.31
C LEU A 317 15.41 0.25 26.40
N ILE A 318 16.62 0.42 26.93
CA ILE A 318 17.87 0.26 26.16
C ILE A 318 17.94 -1.15 25.58
N SER A 319 17.80 -2.17 26.41
CA SER A 319 17.97 -3.58 25.99
C SER A 319 16.95 -4.00 24.93
N LEU A 320 15.69 -3.58 25.07
CA LEU A 320 14.65 -3.86 24.09
C LEU A 320 14.85 -3.06 22.80
N THR A 321 15.33 -1.83 22.90
CA THR A 321 15.66 -1.02 21.72
C THR A 321 16.79 -1.67 20.94
N ASP A 322 17.90 -2.05 21.60
CA ASP A 322 19.02 -2.75 20.96
C ASP A 322 18.54 -4.03 20.26
N TYR A 323 17.70 -4.83 20.92
CA TYR A 323 17.16 -6.05 20.35
C TYR A 323 16.32 -5.79 19.08
N VAL A 324 15.39 -4.83 19.11
CA VAL A 324 14.53 -4.52 17.95
C VAL A 324 15.35 -3.94 16.79
N LEU A 325 16.33 -3.08 17.09
CA LEU A 325 17.20 -2.49 16.09
C LEU A 325 18.16 -3.52 15.47
N ALA A 326 18.66 -4.49 16.26
CA ALA A 326 19.45 -5.61 15.75
C ALA A 326 18.66 -6.49 14.75
N LEU A 327 17.34 -6.57 14.91
CA LEU A 327 16.42 -7.21 13.95
C LEU A 327 16.13 -6.34 12.71
N LYS A 328 16.80 -5.19 12.56
CA LYS A 328 16.59 -4.20 11.48
C LYS A 328 15.14 -3.72 11.39
N ARG A 329 14.45 -3.66 12.53
CA ARG A 329 13.09 -3.14 12.63
C ARG A 329 13.11 -1.75 13.26
N THR A 330 12.04 -0.99 13.03
CA THR A 330 11.78 0.22 13.81
C THR A 330 10.80 -0.08 14.94
N ALA A 331 10.81 0.76 15.96
CA ALA A 331 9.85 0.71 17.05
C ALA A 331 9.26 2.07 17.34
N THR A 332 8.12 2.09 18.03
CA THR A 332 7.48 3.28 18.57
C THR A 332 7.35 3.10 20.07
N LEU A 333 7.81 4.10 20.82
CA LEU A 333 7.63 4.23 22.26
C LEU A 333 6.44 5.16 22.53
N GLN A 334 5.56 4.79 23.45
CA GLN A 334 4.36 5.55 23.82
C GLN A 334 3.94 5.24 25.27
N PRO A 335 3.12 6.08 25.93
CA PRO A 335 2.63 5.79 27.27
C PRO A 335 1.64 4.60 27.28
N ILE A 336 1.55 3.93 28.43
CA ILE A 336 0.45 3.00 28.70
C ILE A 336 -0.71 3.80 29.29
N MET A 337 -1.91 3.67 28.71
CA MET A 337 -3.09 4.43 29.13
C MET A 337 -4.30 3.52 29.30
N THR A 338 -5.15 3.87 30.26
CA THR A 338 -6.50 3.30 30.38
C THR A 338 -7.44 4.09 29.49
N ILE A 339 -8.15 3.40 28.61
CA ILE A 339 -9.00 4.02 27.59
C ILE A 339 -10.47 3.66 27.83
N ALA A 340 -11.36 4.63 27.61
CA ALA A 340 -12.79 4.43 27.55
C ALA A 340 -13.26 4.13 26.12
N HIS A 341 -12.75 4.91 25.15
CA HIS A 341 -13.10 4.75 23.74
C HIS A 341 -11.87 4.81 22.86
N PHE A 342 -11.87 4.01 21.79
CA PHE A 342 -10.96 4.20 20.66
C PHE A 342 -11.76 4.38 19.39
N VAL A 343 -11.69 5.58 18.83
CA VAL A 343 -12.52 5.99 17.71
C VAL A 343 -11.66 6.41 16.53
N ARG A 344 -12.20 6.24 15.33
CA ARG A 344 -11.58 6.67 14.09
C ARG A 344 -12.58 7.46 13.28
N LEU A 345 -12.19 8.67 12.92
CA LEU A 345 -13.00 9.62 12.18
C LEU A 345 -12.37 9.84 10.81
N VAL A 346 -13.17 9.72 9.76
CA VAL A 346 -12.75 10.08 8.41
C VAL A 346 -13.13 11.52 8.17
N VAL A 347 -12.11 12.36 7.96
CA VAL A 347 -12.27 13.77 7.62
C VAL A 347 -12.15 13.90 6.11
N LEU A 348 -13.09 14.60 5.48
CA LEU A 348 -13.06 15.00 4.09
C LEU A 348 -13.48 16.47 3.99
N ASN A 349 -12.64 17.29 3.36
CA ASN A 349 -12.90 18.71 3.10
C ASN A 349 -13.26 19.50 4.38
N GLY A 350 -12.55 19.23 5.48
CA GLY A 350 -12.79 19.90 6.77
C GLY A 350 -14.02 19.41 7.53
N GLU A 351 -14.67 18.33 7.09
CA GLU A 351 -15.84 17.74 7.75
C GLU A 351 -15.61 16.27 8.07
N VAL A 352 -16.13 15.81 9.21
CA VAL A 352 -16.17 14.37 9.52
C VAL A 352 -17.33 13.74 8.75
N ILE A 353 -17.02 12.89 7.78
CA ILE A 353 -18.02 12.22 6.94
C ILE A 353 -18.48 10.88 7.49
N THR A 354 -17.67 10.22 8.32
CA THR A 354 -18.01 8.99 9.01
C THR A 354 -17.10 8.76 10.22
N ALA A 355 -17.60 8.05 11.22
CA ALA A 355 -16.85 7.68 12.40
C ALA A 355 -17.22 6.28 12.89
N ILE A 356 -16.21 5.54 13.35
CA ILE A 356 -16.37 4.21 13.93
C ILE A 356 -15.70 4.15 15.29
N GLU A 357 -16.22 3.27 16.13
CA GLU A 357 -15.61 2.89 17.41
C GLU A 357 -15.13 1.44 17.33
N TYR A 358 -13.95 1.22 17.90
CA TYR A 358 -13.34 -0.08 18.07
C TYR A 358 -13.54 -0.56 19.50
N LEU A 359 -14.24 -1.67 19.68
CA LEU A 359 -14.43 -2.26 21.01
C LEU A 359 -13.32 -3.28 21.30
N SER A 360 -12.67 -3.12 22.46
CA SER A 360 -11.71 -4.10 22.98
C SER A 360 -12.44 -5.26 23.66
N LYS A 361 -12.02 -6.50 23.37
CA LYS A 361 -12.49 -7.70 24.10
C LYS A 361 -11.92 -7.82 25.53
N GLY A 362 -10.86 -7.09 25.86
CA GLY A 362 -10.17 -7.19 27.16
C GLY A 362 -10.31 -5.94 28.03
N GLU A 363 -10.21 -6.13 29.35
CA GLU A 363 -10.21 -5.08 30.38
C GLU A 363 -9.05 -4.08 30.17
N GLY A 364 -9.34 -2.95 29.52
CA GLY A 364 -8.52 -1.73 29.57
C GLY A 364 -7.13 -1.78 28.92
N ARG A 365 -6.73 -2.86 28.22
CA ARG A 365 -5.43 -2.95 27.53
C ARG A 365 -5.61 -3.04 26.02
N TYR A 366 -5.31 -1.95 25.34
CA TYR A 366 -5.49 -1.78 23.91
C TYR A 366 -4.52 -2.66 23.09
N ARG A 367 -5.05 -3.59 22.30
CA ARG A 367 -4.31 -4.39 21.31
C ARG A 367 -5.00 -4.26 19.96
N PHE A 368 -4.29 -3.76 18.95
CA PHE A 368 -4.83 -3.57 17.60
C PHE A 368 -5.35 -4.87 16.93
N SER A 369 -4.96 -6.05 17.42
CA SER A 369 -5.48 -7.34 16.94
C SER A 369 -6.86 -7.70 17.48
N ASP A 370 -7.31 -7.04 18.55
CA ASP A 370 -8.46 -7.48 19.33
C ASP A 370 -9.77 -6.79 18.90
N PHE A 371 -9.74 -6.04 17.78
CA PHE A 371 -10.90 -5.38 17.21
C PHE A 371 -11.76 -6.35 16.41
N ASP A 372 -12.36 -7.29 17.12
CA ASP A 372 -13.35 -8.20 16.56
C ASP A 372 -14.73 -7.53 16.41
N ILE A 373 -14.94 -6.36 17.02
CA ILE A 373 -16.19 -5.60 16.94
C ILE A 373 -15.90 -4.13 16.63
N VAL A 374 -16.46 -3.66 15.52
CA VAL A 374 -16.42 -2.26 15.08
C VAL A 374 -17.86 -1.79 14.92
N LEU A 375 -18.20 -0.65 15.51
CA LEU A 375 -19.55 -0.11 15.49
C LEU A 375 -19.57 1.30 14.88
N PRO A 376 -20.69 1.72 14.25
CA PRO A 376 -20.89 3.11 13.89
C PRO A 376 -20.87 3.95 15.17
N TRP A 377 -20.21 5.10 15.12
CA TRP A 377 -20.12 5.96 16.28
C TRP A 377 -20.59 7.38 15.96
N SER A 378 -21.49 7.90 16.78
CA SER A 378 -21.96 9.29 16.68
C SER A 378 -21.01 10.20 17.43
N ALA A 379 -20.02 10.72 16.70
CA ALA A 379 -19.01 11.60 17.29
C ALA A 379 -19.62 12.89 17.87
N PRO A 380 -19.29 13.25 19.13
CA PRO A 380 -19.56 14.58 19.67
C PRO A 380 -18.85 15.67 18.86
N ASP A 381 -19.40 16.88 18.84
CA ASP A 381 -18.87 17.97 18.01
C ASP A 381 -17.44 18.36 18.41
N GLU A 382 -17.10 18.34 19.71
CA GLU A 382 -15.73 18.59 20.18
C GLU A 382 -14.70 17.61 19.60
N ILE A 383 -15.08 16.35 19.39
CA ILE A 383 -14.22 15.31 18.81
C ILE A 383 -14.11 15.49 17.29
N LYS A 384 -15.19 15.91 16.63
CA LYS A 384 -15.16 16.25 15.21
C LYS A 384 -14.27 17.46 14.97
N ASP A 385 -14.41 18.50 15.77
CA ASP A 385 -13.62 19.73 15.70
C ASP A 385 -12.13 19.43 15.91
N LEU A 386 -11.81 18.56 16.86
CA LEU A 386 -10.43 18.07 17.06
C LEU A 386 -9.91 17.34 15.82
N ALA A 387 -10.68 16.42 15.24
CA ALA A 387 -10.28 15.69 14.03
C ALA A 387 -10.07 16.64 12.83
N CYS A 388 -10.98 17.58 12.62
CA CYS A 388 -10.88 18.57 11.54
C CYS A 388 -9.70 19.53 11.74
N LYS A 389 -9.46 19.99 12.97
CA LYS A 389 -8.28 20.79 13.34
C LYS A 389 -6.99 20.05 12.98
N VAL A 390 -6.90 18.76 13.33
CA VAL A 390 -5.72 17.94 13.05
C VAL A 390 -5.52 17.76 11.55
N ALA A 391 -6.58 17.43 10.79
CA ALA A 391 -6.50 17.30 9.35
C ALA A 391 -6.02 18.61 8.68
N SER A 392 -6.56 19.75 9.13
CA SER A 392 -6.16 21.09 8.65
C SER A 392 -4.70 21.41 8.96
N LEU A 393 -4.21 21.14 10.18
CA LEU A 393 -2.81 21.35 10.56
C LEU A 393 -1.84 20.53 9.69
N HIS A 394 -2.27 19.34 9.26
CA HIS A 394 -1.52 18.48 8.35
C HIS A 394 -1.77 18.79 6.87
N GLN A 395 -2.59 19.81 6.55
CA GLN A 395 -2.99 20.21 5.20
C GLN A 395 -3.54 19.04 4.37
N LEU A 396 -4.35 18.18 4.98
CA LEU A 396 -4.98 17.05 4.32
C LEU A 396 -6.46 17.35 4.07
N ASP A 397 -6.88 17.26 2.80
CA ASP A 397 -8.30 17.33 2.44
C ASP A 397 -9.01 16.03 2.77
N CYS A 398 -8.29 14.89 2.79
CA CYS A 398 -8.86 13.62 3.21
C CYS A 398 -7.90 12.85 4.10
N THR A 399 -8.36 12.41 5.28
CA THR A 399 -7.53 11.60 6.20
C THR A 399 -8.39 10.83 7.19
N ALA A 400 -7.84 9.77 7.78
CA ALA A 400 -8.41 9.14 8.96
C ALA A 400 -7.65 9.57 10.22
N VAL A 401 -8.37 10.11 11.19
CA VAL A 401 -7.85 10.52 12.50
C VAL A 401 -8.29 9.50 13.55
N ASN A 402 -7.32 8.86 14.19
CA ASN A 402 -7.55 7.97 15.33
C ASN A 402 -7.46 8.81 16.61
N ILE A 403 -8.50 8.72 17.46
CA ILE A 403 -8.59 9.42 18.74
C ILE A 403 -8.83 8.38 19.84
N VAL A 404 -8.07 8.51 20.91
CA VAL A 404 -8.31 7.80 22.17
C VAL A 404 -9.05 8.75 23.10
N ILE A 405 -10.10 8.25 23.74
CA ILE A 405 -10.74 8.92 24.87
C ILE A 405 -10.33 8.14 26.12
N ASP A 406 -9.63 8.78 27.05
CA ASP A 406 -9.20 8.15 28.29
C ASP A 406 -10.36 7.92 29.27
N ALA A 407 -10.08 7.26 30.39
CA ALA A 407 -11.09 6.97 31.41
C ALA A 407 -11.71 8.22 32.07
N ASP A 408 -11.03 9.36 32.00
CA ASP A 408 -11.49 10.65 32.53
C ASP A 408 -12.27 11.46 31.48
N GLY A 409 -12.37 10.96 30.25
CA GLY A 409 -13.08 11.59 29.14
C GLY A 409 -12.22 12.53 28.28
N ASN A 410 -10.90 12.59 28.51
CA ASN A 410 -10.03 13.44 27.70
C ASN A 410 -9.77 12.81 26.33
N ALA A 411 -10.00 13.58 25.27
CA ALA A 411 -9.75 13.17 23.90
C ALA A 411 -8.31 13.49 23.48
N LEU A 412 -7.58 12.45 23.06
CA LEU A 412 -6.18 12.51 22.68
C LEU A 412 -6.01 11.96 21.26
N VAL A 413 -5.40 12.75 20.37
CA VAL A 413 -5.03 12.29 19.03
C VAL A 413 -3.97 11.20 19.14
N GLU A 414 -4.33 9.99 18.71
CA GLU A 414 -3.46 8.81 18.75
C GLU A 414 -2.67 8.67 17.45
N ASP A 415 -3.35 8.85 16.31
CA ASP A 415 -2.69 8.77 15.02
C ASP A 415 -3.44 9.54 13.93
N LEU A 416 -2.72 9.93 12.89
CA LEU A 416 -3.29 10.45 11.65
C LEU A 416 -2.76 9.59 10.52
N THR A 417 -3.65 9.00 9.73
CA THR A 417 -3.30 8.07 8.66
C THR A 417 -3.60 8.66 7.30
N TYR A 418 -2.57 8.78 6.47
CA TYR A 418 -2.71 9.09 5.05
C TYR A 418 -1.54 8.52 4.22
N PRO A 419 -1.82 7.77 3.13
CA PRO A 419 -3.14 7.30 2.71
C PRO A 419 -3.70 6.27 3.71
N PHE A 420 -5.02 6.02 3.68
CA PHE A 420 -5.68 5.13 4.63
C PHE A 420 -6.67 4.18 3.96
N ASN A 421 -6.97 3.06 4.63
CA ASN A 421 -8.07 2.17 4.28
C ASN A 421 -9.35 2.64 4.99
N PHE A 422 -10.47 2.63 4.27
CA PHE A 422 -11.80 3.04 4.75
C PHE A 422 -12.87 1.94 4.61
N TYR A 423 -12.49 0.72 4.21
CA TYR A 423 -13.43 -0.40 4.00
C TYR A 423 -14.30 -0.69 5.23
N ARG A 424 -13.71 -0.63 6.43
CA ARG A 424 -14.44 -0.90 7.68
C ARG A 424 -15.48 0.18 7.94
N GLU A 425 -15.10 1.42 7.74
CA GLU A 425 -15.95 2.59 7.89
C GLU A 425 -17.13 2.54 6.93
N GLU A 426 -16.90 2.25 5.65
CA GLU A 426 -18.00 2.09 4.67
C GLU A 426 -18.92 0.92 5.02
N HIS A 427 -18.35 -0.23 5.36
CA HIS A 427 -19.12 -1.42 5.68
C HIS A 427 -20.00 -1.27 6.91
N VAL A 428 -19.45 -0.65 7.96
CA VAL A 428 -20.12 -0.50 9.25
C VAL A 428 -21.12 0.65 9.23
N THR A 429 -20.77 1.78 8.62
CA THR A 429 -21.61 3.00 8.66
C THR A 429 -22.53 3.15 7.45
N GLY A 430 -22.29 2.43 6.36
CA GLY A 430 -23.01 2.57 5.10
C GLY A 430 -22.66 3.86 4.32
N VAL A 431 -21.76 4.70 4.84
CA VAL A 431 -21.27 5.90 4.13
C VAL A 431 -20.35 5.47 3.02
N ASN A 432 -20.62 5.87 1.78
CA ASN A 432 -19.73 5.67 0.63
C ASN A 432 -18.60 6.71 0.67
N VAL A 433 -17.49 6.36 1.33
CA VAL A 433 -16.31 7.22 1.48
C VAL A 433 -15.62 7.41 0.14
N ALA A 434 -15.48 6.34 -0.65
CA ALA A 434 -14.83 6.38 -1.97
C ALA A 434 -15.52 7.37 -2.92
N GLU A 435 -16.84 7.30 -3.04
CA GLU A 435 -17.62 8.22 -3.87
C GLU A 435 -17.50 9.67 -3.40
N LYS A 436 -17.57 9.92 -2.10
CA LYS A 436 -17.38 11.28 -1.54
C LYS A 436 -16.00 11.83 -1.85
N MET A 437 -14.94 11.02 -1.70
CA MET A 437 -13.57 11.40 -2.07
C MET A 437 -13.47 11.74 -3.55
N LEU A 438 -14.01 10.88 -4.43
CA LEU A 438 -13.99 11.09 -5.88
C LEU A 438 -14.74 12.36 -6.29
N ASN A 439 -15.94 12.58 -5.76
CA ASN A 439 -16.73 13.78 -6.02
C ASN A 439 -15.98 15.05 -5.60
N ARG A 440 -15.26 15.02 -4.47
CA ARG A 440 -14.43 16.16 -4.06
C ARG A 440 -13.27 16.40 -5.03
N LEU A 441 -12.58 15.35 -5.47
CA LEU A 441 -11.48 15.47 -6.44
C LEU A 441 -11.97 16.06 -7.77
N LEU A 442 -13.10 15.57 -8.29
CA LEU A 442 -13.71 16.09 -9.52
C LEU A 442 -14.11 17.57 -9.36
N ALA A 443 -14.70 17.95 -8.23
CA ALA A 443 -15.05 19.35 -7.94
C ALA A 443 -13.80 20.26 -7.93
N ARG A 444 -12.70 19.82 -7.30
CA ARG A 444 -11.42 20.58 -7.32
C ARG A 444 -10.87 20.75 -8.72
N CYS A 445 -10.96 19.74 -9.57
CA CYS A 445 -10.48 19.88 -10.93
C CYS A 445 -11.35 20.85 -11.75
N ALA A 446 -12.66 20.89 -11.50
CA ALA A 446 -13.52 21.91 -12.08
C ALA A 446 -13.15 23.32 -11.57
N GLU A 447 -12.87 23.48 -10.26
CA GLU A 447 -12.44 24.74 -9.65
C GLU A 447 -11.10 25.25 -10.24
N ASN A 448 -10.14 24.35 -10.48
CA ASN A 448 -8.82 24.70 -11.02
C ASN A 448 -8.82 25.02 -12.52
N ASN A 449 -9.80 24.50 -13.27
CA ASN A 449 -9.94 24.70 -14.72
C ASN A 449 -10.83 25.91 -15.09
N ALA A 450 -11.49 26.53 -14.11
CA ALA A 450 -12.29 27.74 -14.23
C ALA A 450 -11.44 28.99 -13.95
#